data_AF-A0A7Y8EUL4-F1
#
_entry.id   AF-A0A7Y8EUL4-F1
#
_cell.length_a   1.000
_cell.length_b   1.000
_cell.length_c   1.000
_cell.angle_alpha   90.00
_cell.angle_beta   90.00
_cell.angle_gamma   90.00
#
_symmetry.space_group_name_H-M   'P 1'
#
loop_
_entity.id
_entity.type
_entity.pdbx_description
1 polymer ?
#
loop_
_entity_poly.entity_id
_entity_poly.type
_entity_poly.pdbx_seq_one_letter_code
_entity_poly.pdbx_strand_id
1 'polypeptide(L)'
;MRPAPGTTDTSNARFTVTFSDQFEAKEIFTELARKKAIGVELKSDDLDYLDLGDGAQLHVTFDFRFKPNGPNGTFSPALQMRIDDFRREFQQELQQAGIRNYAPES
;
A
#
# COMPACT_ATOMS: atom_id res chain seq x y z
N MET A 1 23.68 4.34 5.60
CA MET A 1 23.39 2.95 6.05
C MET A 1 22.37 2.38 5.08
N ARG A 2 22.65 1.24 4.43
CA ARG A 2 21.66 0.52 3.60
C ARG A 2 20.92 -0.48 4.51
N PRO A 3 19.59 -0.62 4.41
CA PRO A 3 18.88 -1.65 5.17
C PRO A 3 19.29 -3.05 4.70
N ALA A 4 19.26 -4.02 5.63
CA ALA A 4 19.63 -5.41 5.37
C ALA A 4 18.61 -6.11 4.46
N PRO A 5 19.05 -7.01 3.56
CA PRO A 5 18.14 -7.77 2.71
C PRO A 5 17.31 -8.72 3.60
N GLY A 6 15.98 -8.56 3.56
CA GLY A 6 15.04 -9.30 4.41
C GLY A 6 14.31 -8.45 5.46
N THR A 7 14.57 -7.15 5.54
CA THR A 7 13.71 -6.24 6.31
C THR A 7 12.58 -5.78 5.39
N THR A 8 11.39 -6.38 5.50
CA THR A 8 10.18 -5.78 4.92
C THR A 8 10.15 -4.34 5.43
N ASP A 9 10.15 -3.38 4.51
CA ASP A 9 10.08 -1.97 4.88
C ASP A 9 8.70 -1.76 5.50
N THR A 10 8.62 -1.84 6.83
CA THR A 10 7.38 -1.68 7.60
C THR A 10 6.87 -0.24 7.56
N SER A 11 7.65 0.67 6.95
CA SER A 11 7.32 2.08 6.84
C SER A 11 6.61 2.42 5.55
N ASN A 12 6.56 1.50 4.57
CA ASN A 12 5.92 1.76 3.28
C ASN A 12 4.75 0.79 3.02
N ALA A 13 3.92 1.16 2.04
CA ALA A 13 2.84 0.38 1.50
C ALA A 13 2.86 0.49 -0.02
N ARG A 14 3.19 -0.59 -0.71
CA ARG A 14 3.21 -0.66 -2.18
C ARG A 14 2.14 -1.60 -2.72
N PHE A 15 1.41 -1.16 -3.73
CA PHE A 15 0.45 -2.01 -4.45
C PHE A 15 0.35 -1.62 -5.93
N THR A 16 0.02 -2.58 -6.78
CA THR A 16 -0.11 -2.39 -8.23
C THR A 16 -1.48 -2.86 -8.70
N VAL A 17 -2.20 -2.02 -9.42
CA VAL A 17 -3.54 -2.31 -9.94
C VAL A 17 -3.63 -1.94 -11.42
N THR A 18 -4.70 -2.35 -12.09
CA THR A 18 -4.95 -1.86 -13.45
C THR A 18 -5.23 -0.35 -13.43
N PHE A 19 -4.99 0.33 -14.56
CA PHE A 19 -5.31 1.77 -14.67
C PHE A 19 -6.80 2.07 -14.46
N SER A 20 -7.69 1.15 -14.84
CA SER A 20 -9.14 1.30 -14.66
C SER A 20 -9.53 1.31 -13.17
N ASP A 21 -8.84 0.51 -12.35
CA ASP A 21 -9.15 0.34 -10.92
C ASP A 21 -8.42 1.36 -10.02
N GLN A 22 -7.53 2.18 -10.59
CA GLN A 22 -6.58 3.01 -9.82
C GLN A 22 -7.27 3.95 -8.82
N PHE A 23 -8.41 4.54 -9.19
CA PHE A 23 -9.10 5.53 -8.36
C PHE A 23 -9.79 4.85 -7.17
N GLU A 24 -10.49 3.75 -7.43
CA GLU A 24 -11.18 2.97 -6.40
C GLU A 24 -10.17 2.33 -5.43
N ALA A 25 -9.08 1.75 -5.94
CA ALA A 25 -8.03 1.18 -5.11
C ALA A 25 -7.38 2.24 -4.19
N LYS A 26 -7.11 3.44 -4.72
CA LYS A 26 -6.56 4.56 -3.95
C LYS A 26 -7.56 5.08 -2.91
N GLU A 27 -8.84 5.15 -3.26
CA GLU A 27 -9.91 5.55 -2.33
C GLU A 27 -10.01 4.56 -1.17
N ILE A 28 -10.12 3.25 -1.45
CA ILE A 28 -10.11 2.18 -0.44
C ILE A 28 -8.91 2.32 0.49
N PHE A 29 -7.71 2.49 -0.06
CA PHE A 29 -6.49 2.64 0.72
C PHE A 29 -6.56 3.85 1.68
N THR A 30 -6.92 5.03 1.15
CA THR A 30 -6.95 6.27 1.93
C THR A 30 -8.06 6.29 2.98
N GLU A 31 -9.25 5.77 2.67
CA GLU A 31 -10.36 5.67 3.61
C GLU A 31 -10.06 4.67 4.72
N LEU A 32 -9.44 3.53 4.40
CA LEU A 32 -9.02 2.55 5.40
C LEU A 32 -7.95 3.13 6.35
N ALA A 33 -6.97 3.85 5.80
CA ALA A 33 -5.92 4.50 6.59
C ALA A 33 -6.54 5.54 7.55
N ARG A 34 -7.53 6.31 7.06
CA ARG A 34 -8.29 7.27 7.87
C ARG A 34 -9.09 6.58 8.98
N LYS A 35 -9.84 5.51 8.68
CA LYS A 35 -10.62 4.72 9.66
C LYS A 35 -9.74 4.19 10.80
N LYS A 36 -8.51 3.79 10.50
CA LYS A 36 -7.55 3.26 11.50
C LYS A 36 -6.66 4.33 12.14
N ALA A 37 -6.88 5.61 11.82
CA ALA A 37 -6.05 6.73 12.27
C ALA A 37 -4.55 6.51 11.97
N ILE A 38 -4.25 6.05 10.77
CA ILE A 38 -2.90 5.86 10.24
C ILE A 38 -2.59 7.02 9.30
N GLY A 39 -1.54 7.78 9.60
CA GLY A 39 -1.05 8.81 8.68
C GLY A 39 -0.32 8.16 7.51
N VAL A 40 -0.65 8.55 6.28
CA VAL A 40 0.03 8.09 5.06
C VAL A 40 0.47 9.27 4.20
N GLU A 41 1.46 9.05 3.34
CA GLU A 41 1.94 10.00 2.35
C GLU A 41 2.22 9.27 1.04
N LEU A 42 1.62 9.71 -0.05
CA LEU A 42 1.94 9.17 -1.37
C LEU A 42 3.37 9.59 -1.75
N LYS A 43 4.21 8.61 -2.12
CA LYS A 43 5.58 8.81 -2.59
C LYS A 43 5.66 8.85 -4.11
N SER A 44 5.02 7.90 -4.78
CA SER A 44 4.91 7.86 -6.24
C SER A 44 3.65 7.12 -6.67
N ASP A 45 3.22 7.45 -7.88
CA ASP A 45 2.16 6.79 -8.65
C ASP A 45 2.68 6.53 -10.07
N ASP A 46 3.41 5.44 -10.22
CA ASP A 46 4.11 5.09 -11.46
C ASP A 46 3.17 4.35 -12.42
N LEU A 47 3.06 4.85 -13.65
CA LEU A 47 2.24 4.28 -14.73
C LEU A 47 3.12 3.48 -15.69
N ASP A 48 2.83 2.19 -15.85
CA ASP A 48 3.59 1.31 -16.74
C ASP A 48 2.66 0.46 -17.62
N TYR A 49 3.10 0.19 -18.85
CA TYR A 49 2.44 -0.77 -19.75
C TYR A 49 3.14 -2.13 -19.65
N LEU A 50 2.50 -3.08 -18.97
CA LEU A 50 3.08 -4.37 -18.61
C LEU A 50 2.07 -5.50 -18.82
N ASP A 51 2.57 -6.71 -19.04
CA ASP A 51 1.78 -7.94 -18.94
C ASP A 51 2.12 -8.64 -17.62
N LEU A 52 1.18 -8.57 -16.67
CA LEU A 52 1.31 -9.17 -15.33
C LEU A 52 0.45 -10.43 -15.18
N GLY A 53 0.09 -11.07 -16.30
CA GLY A 53 -0.62 -12.35 -16.35
C GLY A 53 -2.07 -12.29 -16.83
N ASP A 54 -2.61 -11.09 -17.07
CA ASP A 54 -3.96 -10.87 -17.62
C ASP A 54 -3.91 -10.20 -19.01
N GLY A 55 -2.73 -10.23 -19.65
CA GLY A 55 -2.47 -9.55 -20.92
C GLY A 55 -1.83 -8.17 -20.72
N ALA A 56 -1.25 -7.65 -21.80
CA ALA A 56 -0.58 -6.36 -21.79
C ALA A 56 -1.60 -5.21 -21.65
N GLN A 57 -1.50 -4.46 -20.55
CA GLN A 57 -2.35 -3.30 -20.27
C GLN A 57 -1.63 -2.29 -19.38
N LEU A 58 -2.23 -1.12 -19.20
CA LEU A 58 -1.73 -0.09 -18.29
C LEU A 58 -1.99 -0.50 -16.83
N HIS A 59 -0.95 -0.40 -16.01
CA HIS A 59 -0.99 -0.63 -14.58
C HIS A 59 -0.44 0.60 -13.87
N VAL A 60 -0.97 0.86 -12.67
CA VAL A 60 -0.47 1.92 -11.78
C VAL A 60 0.07 1.28 -10.52
N THR A 61 1.30 1.63 -10.19
CA THR A 61 1.94 1.24 -8.95
C THR A 61 1.92 2.43 -7.99
N PHE A 62 1.23 2.27 -6.86
CA PHE A 62 1.26 3.26 -5.79
C PHE A 62 2.28 2.85 -4.74
N ASP A 63 3.12 3.80 -4.32
CA ASP A 63 4.00 3.69 -3.16
C ASP A 63 3.59 4.74 -2.12
N PHE A 64 3.18 4.28 -0.94
CA PHE A 64 2.85 5.13 0.19
C PHE A 64 3.86 4.93 1.32
N ARG A 65 4.10 5.99 2.08
CA ARG A 65 4.83 5.93 3.35
C ARG A 65 3.89 6.14 4.53
N PHE A 66 3.96 5.26 5.52
CA PHE A 66 3.34 5.44 6.82
C PHE A 66 4.07 6.51 7.64
N LYS A 67 3.30 7.40 8.27
CA LYS A 67 3.82 8.46 9.13
C LYS A 67 3.99 7.92 10.56
N PRO A 68 5.19 8.02 11.15
CA PRO A 68 5.39 7.64 12.54
C PRO A 68 4.59 8.53 13.49
N ASN A 69 4.14 7.96 14.62
CA ASN A 69 3.37 8.68 15.64
C ASN A 69 4.07 8.76 17.01
N GLY A 70 5.25 8.16 17.15
CA GLY A 70 6.05 8.16 18.38
C GLY A 70 7.02 9.34 18.45
N PRO A 71 7.65 9.57 19.62
CA PRO A 71 8.67 10.59 19.79
C PRO A 71 9.84 10.32 18.83
N ASN A 72 10.49 11.40 18.37
CA ASN A 72 11.64 11.35 17.46
C ASN A 72 11.35 10.67 16.11
N GLY A 73 10.10 10.66 15.64
CA GLY A 73 9.73 10.07 14.35
C GLY A 73 9.79 8.54 14.35
N THR A 74 9.57 7.91 15.49
CA THR A 74 9.52 6.44 15.63
C THR A 74 8.09 5.91 15.50
N PHE A 75 7.94 4.66 15.10
CA PHE A 75 6.64 3.98 15.10
C PHE A 75 6.36 3.44 16.50
N SER A 76 5.23 3.84 17.11
CA SER A 76 4.80 3.21 18.35
C SER A 76 4.35 1.75 18.09
N PRO A 77 4.47 0.84 19.07
CA PRO A 77 3.97 -0.53 18.94
C PRO A 77 2.48 -0.58 18.57
N ALA A 78 1.68 0.34 19.11
CA ALA A 78 0.26 0.47 18.78
C ALA A 78 0.01 0.83 17.31
N LEU A 79 0.86 1.69 16.72
CA LEU A 79 0.77 2.01 15.29
C LEU A 79 1.20 0.84 14.42
N GLN A 80 2.26 0.11 14.80
CA GLN A 80 2.70 -1.08 14.06
C GLN A 80 1.59 -2.13 13.98
N MET A 81 0.92 -2.43 15.10
CA MET A 81 -0.22 -3.36 15.10
C MET A 81 -1.36 -2.90 14.17
N ARG A 82 -1.63 -1.60 14.10
CA ARG A 82 -2.64 -1.05 13.19
C ARG A 82 -2.20 -1.13 11.73
N ILE A 83 -0.91 -0.95 11.43
CA ILE A 83 -0.34 -1.09 10.09
C ILE A 83 -0.43 -2.55 9.62
N ASP A 84 -0.11 -3.51 10.48
CA ASP A 84 -0.21 -4.93 10.15
C ASP A 84 -1.67 -5.33 9.86
N ASP A 85 -2.60 -4.86 10.68
CA ASP A 85 -4.02 -5.08 10.51
C ASP A 85 -4.58 -4.37 9.26
N PHE A 86 -4.13 -3.14 9.01
CA PHE A 86 -4.42 -2.37 7.79
C PHE A 86 -4.01 -3.12 6.53
N ARG A 87 -2.79 -3.68 6.48
CA ARG A 87 -2.29 -4.41 5.31
C ARG A 87 -3.18 -5.60 4.95
N ARG A 88 -3.60 -6.37 5.96
CA ARG A 88 -4.53 -7.49 5.79
C ARG A 88 -5.90 -7.02 5.32
N GLU A 89 -6.49 -6.04 5.98
CA GLU A 89 -7.83 -5.53 5.62
C GLU A 89 -7.82 -4.88 4.23
N PHE A 90 -6.75 -4.18 3.85
CA PHE A 90 -6.64 -3.59 2.52
C PHE A 90 -6.71 -4.67 1.42
N GLN A 91 -6.00 -5.78 1.57
CA GLN A 91 -6.10 -6.88 0.61
C GLN A 91 -7.50 -7.50 0.57
N GLN A 92 -8.21 -7.56 1.70
CA GLN A 92 -9.59 -8.05 1.75
C GLN A 92 -10.56 -7.11 1.04
N GLU A 93 -10.45 -5.80 1.27
CA GLU A 93 -11.31 -4.79 0.63
C GLU A 93 -11.09 -4.76 -0.88
N LEU A 94 -9.83 -4.86 -1.35
CA LEU A 94 -9.54 -5.00 -2.79
C LEU A 94 -10.21 -6.26 -3.38
N GLN A 95 -10.11 -7.40 -2.70
CA GLN A 95 -10.75 -8.64 -3.15
C GLN A 95 -12.28 -8.50 -3.20
N GLN A 96 -12.90 -7.84 -2.23
CA GLN A 96 -14.34 -7.60 -2.21
C GLN A 96 -14.80 -6.66 -3.32
N ALA A 97 -13.98 -5.68 -3.69
CA ALA A 97 -14.20 -4.80 -4.84
C ALA A 97 -13.91 -5.47 -6.19
N GLY A 98 -13.38 -6.70 -6.19
CA GLY A 98 -12.96 -7.39 -7.42
C GLY A 98 -11.68 -6.81 -8.03
N ILE A 99 -10.92 -6.02 -7.27
CA ILE A 99 -9.68 -5.39 -7.69
C ILE A 99 -8.51 -6.32 -7.37
N ARG A 100 -7.70 -6.62 -8.38
CA ARG A 100 -6.49 -7.44 -8.23
C ARG A 100 -5.29 -6.57 -7.90
N ASN A 101 -4.56 -6.93 -6.85
CA ASN A 101 -3.23 -6.41 -6.58
C ASN A 101 -2.17 -7.29 -7.25
N TYR A 102 -1.50 -6.77 -8.28
CA TYR A 102 -0.52 -7.50 -9.09
C TYR A 102 0.87 -7.59 -8.46
N ALA A 103 1.21 -6.67 -7.56
CA ALA A 103 2.47 -6.68 -6.83
C ALA A 103 2.21 -6.30 -5.37
N PRO A 104 1.75 -7.26 -4.54
CA PRO A 104 1.65 -7.05 -3.10
C PRO A 104 3.04 -6.90 -2.48
N GLU A 105 3.12 -6.15 -1.38
CA GLU A 105 4.35 -6.04 -0.59
C GLU A 105 4.90 -7.42 -0.25
N SER A 106 6.20 -7.64 -0.51
CA SER A 106 6.95 -8.83 -0.07
C SER A 106 7.54 -8.64 1.33
#